data_AF-R1G211-F1
#
_entry.id   AF-R1G211-F1
#
_cell.length_a   1.000
_cell.length_b   1.000
_cell.length_c   1.000
_cell.angle_alpha   90.00
_cell.angle_beta   90.00
_cell.angle_gamma   90.00
#
_symmetry.space_group_name_H-M   'P 1'
#
loop_
_entity.id
_entity.type
_entity.pdbx_description
1 polymer ?
#
loop_
_entity_poly.entity_id
_entity_poly.type
_entity_poly.pdbx_seq_one_letter_code
_entity_poly.pdbx_strand_id
1 'polypeptide(L)'
;MQRALLLLALPVHTSATGQKAVLGSRFCPTAARSSIEHCAREGTVVVTTMSKRYSPPTLRLAKAANQSGGFPCVVVYAQDDVPELCDPHILPIRIEPPLLPDRFWCNASKMNPLWGWARAQLYKTYALASLLREGFDVLLLDADHRASADPMPTLRKARAQGLDVVAQAADF
;
A
#
# COMPACT_ATOMS: atom_id res chain seq x y z
N MET A 1 -7.45 -15.41 -12.81
CA MET A 1 -8.69 -14.63 -12.58
C MET A 1 -9.13 -14.58 -11.11
N GLN A 2 -8.89 -15.59 -10.26
CA GLN A 2 -9.31 -15.55 -8.82
C GLN A 2 -8.65 -14.44 -7.97
N ARG A 3 -7.40 -14.05 -8.23
CA ARG A 3 -6.68 -13.07 -7.38
C ARG A 3 -7.20 -11.63 -7.46
N ALA A 4 -7.69 -11.19 -8.63
CA ALA A 4 -8.29 -9.88 -8.79
C ALA A 4 -9.62 -9.75 -8.02
N LEU A 5 -10.38 -10.86 -7.93
CA LEU A 5 -11.59 -10.94 -7.11
C LEU A 5 -11.29 -10.80 -5.61
N LEU A 6 -10.08 -11.18 -5.16
CA LEU A 6 -9.65 -11.13 -3.76
C LEU A 6 -9.31 -9.69 -3.29
N LEU A 7 -8.66 -8.88 -4.13
CA LEU A 7 -8.51 -7.45 -3.85
C LEU A 7 -9.86 -6.71 -3.89
N LEU A 8 -10.82 -7.19 -4.71
CA LEU A 8 -12.23 -6.75 -4.67
C LEU A 8 -13.00 -7.30 -3.46
N ALA A 9 -12.44 -8.28 -2.73
CA ALA A 9 -12.96 -8.86 -1.47
C ALA A 9 -12.23 -8.34 -0.20
N LEU A 10 -11.24 -7.44 -0.37
CA LEU A 10 -10.75 -6.58 0.72
C LEU A 10 -11.78 -5.58 1.27
N PRO A 11 -12.91 -5.18 0.62
CA PRO A 11 -13.99 -4.62 1.39
C PRO A 11 -14.50 -5.73 2.28
N VAL A 12 -14.32 -5.55 3.58
CA VAL A 12 -14.84 -6.41 4.66
C VAL A 12 -13.97 -7.62 5.02
N HIS A 13 -12.64 -7.45 5.14
CA HIS A 13 -11.94 -8.24 6.16
C HIS A 13 -12.01 -7.51 7.50
N THR A 14 -12.95 -7.94 8.34
CA THR A 14 -12.93 -7.60 9.77
C THR A 14 -11.77 -8.35 10.41
N SER A 15 -10.78 -7.60 10.89
CA SER A 15 -9.87 -8.13 11.90
C SER A 15 -10.69 -8.61 13.12
N ALA A 16 -10.15 -9.53 13.93
CA ALA A 16 -10.72 -9.87 15.25
C ALA A 16 -10.92 -8.63 16.15
N THR A 17 -10.27 -7.52 15.81
CA THR A 17 -10.33 -6.21 16.46
C THR A 17 -11.30 -5.20 15.78
N GLY A 18 -12.07 -5.61 14.77
CA GLY A 18 -13.15 -4.82 14.16
C GLY A 18 -12.73 -3.81 13.08
N GLN A 19 -11.43 -3.67 12.78
CA GLN A 19 -10.96 -2.82 11.67
C GLN A 19 -11.26 -3.45 10.31
N LYS A 20 -11.61 -2.58 9.35
CA LYS A 20 -11.90 -2.93 7.96
C LYS A 20 -11.02 -2.10 7.03
N ALA A 21 -10.51 -2.74 5.97
CA ALA A 21 -9.96 -2.01 4.83
C ALA A 21 -11.10 -1.49 3.97
N VAL A 22 -11.08 -0.20 3.69
CA VAL A 22 -12.06 0.51 2.88
C VAL A 22 -11.34 1.06 1.66
N LEU A 23 -11.89 0.76 0.49
CA LEU A 23 -11.41 1.29 -0.77
C LEU A 23 -11.77 2.76 -0.89
N GLY A 24 -10.81 3.55 -1.35
CA GLY A 24 -11.11 4.86 -1.90
C GLY A 24 -10.70 6.05 -1.06
N SER A 25 -10.76 7.18 -1.75
CA SER A 25 -10.70 8.52 -1.22
C SER A 25 -12.07 9.17 -1.45
N ARG A 26 -12.51 10.06 -0.55
CA ARG A 26 -13.73 10.85 -0.80
C ARG A 26 -13.61 11.74 -2.03
N PHE A 27 -12.39 12.01 -2.49
CA PHE A 27 -12.11 12.77 -3.70
C PHE A 27 -12.20 11.92 -4.98
N CYS A 28 -12.11 10.59 -4.89
CA CYS A 28 -11.85 9.73 -6.06
C CYS A 28 -12.69 8.42 -6.04
N PRO A 29 -14.02 8.48 -5.93
CA PRO A 29 -14.86 7.28 -5.77
C PRO A 29 -14.77 6.31 -6.96
N THR A 30 -14.53 6.83 -8.18
CA THR A 30 -14.51 6.04 -9.41
C THR A 30 -13.13 5.44 -9.71
N ALA A 31 -12.05 6.18 -9.47
CA ALA A 31 -10.68 5.77 -9.79
C ALA A 31 -10.22 4.56 -8.96
N ALA A 32 -10.60 4.51 -7.68
CA ALA A 32 -10.20 3.43 -6.78
C ALA A 32 -10.67 2.04 -7.24
N ARG A 33 -11.83 1.95 -7.91
CA ARG A 33 -12.37 0.67 -8.37
C ARG A 33 -11.64 0.12 -9.59
N SER A 34 -11.27 0.99 -10.53
CA SER A 34 -10.49 0.60 -11.71
C SER A 34 -9.06 0.20 -11.38
N SER A 35 -8.47 0.79 -10.33
CA SER A 35 -7.08 0.51 -9.95
C SER A 35 -6.89 -0.90 -9.35
N ILE A 36 -7.94 -1.52 -8.82
CA ILE A 36 -7.87 -2.87 -8.20
C ILE A 36 -7.39 -3.94 -9.17
N GLU A 37 -8.03 -4.04 -10.34
CA GLU A 37 -7.65 -5.03 -11.35
C GLU A 37 -6.26 -4.76 -11.91
N HIS A 38 -5.88 -3.48 -11.97
CA HIS A 38 -4.55 -3.07 -12.39
C HIS A 38 -3.52 -3.59 -11.40
N CYS A 39 -3.68 -3.32 -10.11
CA CYS A 39 -2.79 -3.77 -9.04
C CYS A 39 -2.65 -5.30 -8.95
N ALA A 40 -3.71 -6.04 -9.25
CA ALA A 40 -3.75 -7.49 -9.09
C ALA A 40 -3.03 -8.26 -10.21
N ARG A 41 -2.74 -7.62 -11.35
CA ARG A 41 -2.43 -8.31 -12.62
C ARG A 41 -1.26 -9.29 -12.52
N GLU A 42 -0.22 -8.93 -11.78
CA GLU A 42 1.02 -9.72 -11.66
C GLU A 42 1.07 -10.59 -10.41
N GLY A 43 0.05 -10.51 -9.52
CA GLY A 43 0.07 -11.19 -8.22
C GLY A 43 1.14 -10.69 -7.25
N THR A 44 1.86 -9.61 -7.61
CA THR A 44 2.78 -8.88 -6.75
C THR A 44 2.29 -7.45 -6.62
N VAL A 45 2.26 -6.92 -5.39
CA VAL A 45 1.81 -5.56 -5.11
C VAL A 45 2.89 -4.75 -4.42
N VAL A 46 3.09 -3.52 -4.91
CA VAL A 46 3.87 -2.51 -4.20
C VAL A 46 2.96 -1.85 -3.18
N VAL A 47 3.38 -1.82 -1.93
CA VAL A 47 2.64 -1.23 -0.83
C VAL A 47 3.45 -0.10 -0.21
N THR A 48 2.78 1.02 0.01
CA THR A 48 3.34 2.13 0.76
C THR A 48 2.29 2.73 1.70
N THR A 49 2.75 3.63 2.57
CA THR A 49 1.91 4.40 3.48
C THR A 49 2.13 5.87 3.23
N MET A 50 1.07 6.66 3.30
CA MET A 50 1.14 8.08 2.95
C MET A 50 0.37 8.93 3.96
N SER A 51 1.02 9.98 4.46
CA SER A 51 0.37 11.20 4.98
C SER A 51 0.41 12.30 3.92
N LYS A 52 -0.37 13.37 4.07
CA LYS A 52 -0.44 14.50 3.12
C LYS A 52 0.93 15.03 2.69
N ARG A 53 1.90 15.15 3.60
CA ARG A 53 3.27 15.59 3.28
C ARG A 53 4.00 14.69 2.28
N TYR A 54 3.64 13.40 2.24
CA TYR A 54 4.20 12.41 1.34
C TYR A 54 3.37 12.21 0.07
N SER A 55 2.36 13.07 -0.22
CA SER A 55 1.63 12.97 -1.49
C SER A 55 2.54 13.16 -2.72
N PRO A 56 3.47 14.15 -2.78
CA PRO A 56 4.33 14.29 -3.95
C PRO A 56 5.30 13.12 -4.17
N PRO A 57 6.02 12.58 -3.16
CA PRO A 57 6.86 11.41 -3.36
C PRO A 57 6.04 10.15 -3.73
N THR A 58 4.86 9.94 -3.13
CA THR A 58 4.00 8.80 -3.47
C THR A 58 3.59 8.80 -4.95
N LEU A 59 3.24 9.97 -5.50
CA LEU A 59 2.94 10.11 -6.92
C LEU A 59 4.15 9.79 -7.81
N ARG A 60 5.36 10.18 -7.39
CA ARG A 60 6.59 9.82 -8.12
C ARG A 60 6.84 8.32 -8.06
N LEU A 61 6.64 7.69 -6.92
CA LEU A 61 6.75 6.23 -6.77
C LEU A 61 5.76 5.51 -7.68
N ALA A 62 4.48 5.91 -7.69
CA ALA A 62 3.46 5.29 -8.53
C ALA A 62 3.79 5.40 -10.03
N LYS A 63 4.26 6.57 -10.47
CA LYS A 63 4.72 6.79 -11.85
C LYS A 63 5.95 5.95 -12.18
N ALA A 64 6.95 5.91 -11.31
CA ALA A 64 8.18 5.15 -11.51
C ALA A 64 7.91 3.63 -11.54
N ALA A 65 7.05 3.14 -10.65
CA ALA A 65 6.61 1.75 -10.60
C ALA A 65 5.99 1.30 -11.94
N ASN A 66 5.17 2.16 -12.54
CA ASN A 66 4.57 1.94 -13.85
C ASN A 66 5.59 2.08 -15.00
N GLN A 67 6.42 3.13 -15.00
CA GLN A 67 7.38 3.41 -16.08
C GLN A 67 8.53 2.41 -16.17
N SER A 68 8.97 1.85 -15.04
CA SER A 68 9.97 0.77 -15.01
C SER A 68 9.44 -0.56 -15.54
N GLY A 69 8.16 -0.63 -15.96
CA GLY A 69 7.54 -1.79 -16.61
C GLY A 69 7.22 -2.94 -15.65
N GLY A 70 7.58 -2.81 -14.37
CA GLY A 70 7.41 -3.87 -13.39
C GLY A 70 6.03 -3.91 -12.74
N PHE A 71 5.50 -2.74 -12.33
CA PHE A 71 4.28 -2.70 -11.52
C PHE A 71 3.20 -1.78 -12.10
N PRO A 72 1.99 -2.30 -12.35
CA PRO A 72 0.90 -1.51 -12.89
C PRO A 72 0.40 -0.41 -11.94
N CYS A 73 0.54 -0.59 -10.63
CA CYS A 73 0.07 0.35 -9.61
C CYS A 73 0.89 0.26 -8.31
N VAL A 74 0.61 1.17 -7.38
CA VAL A 74 0.99 1.11 -5.95
C VAL A 74 -0.27 1.13 -5.08
N VAL A 75 -0.34 0.21 -4.10
CA VAL A 75 -1.35 0.20 -3.04
C VAL A 75 -0.90 1.16 -1.94
N VAL A 76 -1.72 2.17 -1.65
CA VAL A 76 -1.39 3.24 -0.69
C VAL A 76 -2.31 3.15 0.51
N TYR A 77 -1.76 2.81 1.66
CA TYR A 77 -2.46 2.91 2.94
C TYR A 77 -2.42 4.36 3.41
N ALA A 78 -3.50 5.09 3.12
CA ALA A 78 -3.59 6.53 3.32
C ALA A 78 -4.00 6.87 4.76
N GLN A 79 -3.20 7.71 5.42
CA GLN A 79 -3.52 8.31 6.71
C GLN A 79 -4.43 9.52 6.56
N ASP A 80 -4.20 10.31 5.50
CA ASP A 80 -4.95 11.50 5.15
C ASP A 80 -5.72 11.27 3.84
N ASP A 81 -6.94 11.77 3.77
CA ASP A 81 -7.75 11.77 2.55
C ASP A 81 -7.41 13.02 1.74
N VAL A 82 -6.75 12.87 0.58
CA VAL A 82 -6.26 14.00 -0.24
C VAL A 82 -6.49 13.75 -1.74
N PRO A 83 -6.67 14.81 -2.57
CA PRO A 83 -6.94 14.67 -4.01
C PRO A 83 -5.86 13.93 -4.81
N GLU A 84 -4.62 13.94 -4.35
CA GLU A 84 -3.49 13.26 -4.99
C GLU A 84 -3.64 11.73 -5.01
N LEU A 85 -4.56 11.18 -4.21
CA LEU A 85 -4.95 9.77 -4.28
C LEU A 85 -5.75 9.41 -5.54
N CYS A 86 -6.17 10.39 -6.35
CA CYS A 86 -6.94 10.17 -7.58
C CYS A 86 -6.10 9.69 -8.78
N ASP A 87 -4.80 9.41 -8.60
CA ASP A 87 -3.95 8.92 -9.67
C ASP A 87 -4.35 7.47 -10.07
N PRO A 88 -4.47 7.15 -11.37
CA PRO A 88 -4.87 5.82 -11.81
C PRO A 88 -3.90 4.71 -11.39
N HIS A 89 -2.63 5.05 -11.13
CA HIS A 89 -1.61 4.13 -10.65
C HIS A 89 -1.60 3.99 -9.12
N ILE A 90 -2.53 4.63 -8.41
CA ILE A 90 -2.67 4.52 -6.97
C ILE A 90 -3.97 3.77 -6.65
N LEU A 91 -3.86 2.73 -5.83
CA LEU A 91 -5.01 2.13 -5.16
C LEU A 91 -5.05 2.60 -3.71
N PRO A 92 -5.91 3.58 -3.37
CA PRO A 92 -6.00 4.09 -2.01
C PRO A 92 -6.80 3.15 -1.11
N ILE A 93 -6.21 2.80 0.03
CA ILE A 93 -6.81 2.00 1.10
C ILE A 93 -6.83 2.83 2.39
N ARG A 94 -8.00 2.87 3.04
CA ARG A 94 -8.17 3.42 4.39
C ARG A 94 -8.53 2.30 5.36
N ILE A 95 -8.06 2.40 6.60
CA ILE A 95 -8.41 1.44 7.66
C ILE A 95 -9.38 2.11 8.62
N GLU A 96 -10.57 1.53 8.76
CA GLU A 96 -11.66 2.07 9.58
C GLU A 96 -12.19 1.02 10.58
N PRO A 97 -12.18 1.31 11.90
CA PRO A 97 -11.46 2.42 12.55
C PRO A 97 -9.93 2.29 12.39
N PRO A 98 -9.13 3.36 12.65
CA PRO A 98 -7.67 3.29 12.62
C PRO A 98 -7.10 2.14 13.47
N LEU A 99 -5.94 1.59 13.08
CA LEU A 99 -5.32 0.46 13.79
C LEU A 99 -5.02 0.76 15.26
N LEU A 100 -4.66 2.01 15.57
CA LEU A 100 -4.60 2.55 16.93
C LEU A 100 -5.27 3.93 16.97
N PRO A 101 -5.90 4.32 18.09
CA PRO A 101 -6.55 5.63 18.24
C PRO A 101 -5.60 6.80 18.02
N ASP A 102 -6.10 7.93 17.50
CA ASP A 102 -5.29 9.11 17.18
C ASP A 102 -4.52 9.69 18.39
N ARG A 103 -5.06 9.54 19.60
CA ARG A 103 -4.36 9.91 20.86
C ARG A 103 -3.04 9.15 21.07
N PHE A 104 -2.90 7.98 20.44
CA PHE A 104 -1.67 7.20 20.42
C PHE A 104 -0.70 7.72 19.35
N TRP A 105 -1.00 8.76 18.58
CA TRP A 105 -0.03 9.32 17.62
C TRP A 105 0.21 10.80 17.88
N CYS A 106 -0.81 11.49 18.35
CA CYS A 106 -0.80 12.91 18.64
C CYS A 106 -0.86 13.12 20.16
N ASN A 107 0.29 13.09 20.86
CA ASN A 107 0.32 13.58 22.24
C ASN A 107 0.54 15.11 22.22
N ALA A 108 -0.42 15.86 22.76
CA ALA A 108 -0.53 17.32 22.65
C ALA A 108 0.68 18.12 23.15
N SER A 109 1.59 17.49 23.90
CA SER A 109 2.74 18.13 24.53
C SER A 109 4.09 17.84 23.86
N LYS A 110 4.19 16.84 22.97
CA LYS A 110 5.44 16.51 22.25
C LYS A 110 5.13 15.86 20.89
N MET A 111 5.25 16.61 19.80
CA MET A 111 5.42 16.04 18.46
C MET A 111 6.75 15.31 18.40
N ASN A 112 6.82 14.07 18.88
CA ASN A 112 8.01 13.26 18.67
C ASN A 112 7.98 12.80 17.18
N PRO A 113 9.06 13.00 16.41
CA PRO A 113 9.11 12.64 15.00
C PRO A 113 8.93 11.13 14.75
N LEU A 114 9.17 10.29 15.77
CA LEU A 114 9.07 8.84 15.68
C LEU A 114 7.63 8.32 15.56
N TRP A 115 6.61 9.11 15.93
CA TRP A 115 5.22 8.63 15.90
C TRP A 115 4.70 8.48 14.47
N GLY A 116 5.08 9.38 13.55
CA GLY A 116 4.72 9.25 12.13
C GLY A 116 5.35 8.01 11.49
N TRP A 117 6.62 7.75 11.81
CA TRP A 117 7.33 6.54 11.38
C TRP A 117 6.72 5.27 11.98
N ALA A 118 6.46 5.23 13.28
CA ALA A 118 5.87 4.07 13.94
C ALA A 118 4.47 3.76 13.39
N ARG A 119 3.66 4.79 13.11
CA ARG A 119 2.36 4.64 12.45
C ARG A 119 2.53 4.06 11.04
N ALA A 120 3.47 4.57 10.25
CA ALA A 120 3.76 4.04 8.92
C ALA A 120 4.15 2.55 8.98
N GLN A 121 5.06 2.17 9.87
CA GLN A 121 5.47 0.77 10.02
C GLN A 121 4.30 -0.13 10.43
N LEU A 122 3.47 0.28 11.39
CA LEU A 122 2.30 -0.49 11.80
C LEU A 122 1.34 -0.78 10.62
N TYR A 123 1.06 0.24 9.80
CA TYR A 123 0.19 0.08 8.64
C TYR A 123 0.84 -0.79 7.56
N LYS A 124 2.15 -0.68 7.33
CA LYS A 124 2.89 -1.58 6.42
C LYS A 124 2.85 -3.02 6.88
N THR A 125 3.07 -3.29 8.18
CA THR A 125 2.99 -4.64 8.74
C THR A 125 1.58 -5.22 8.63
N TYR A 126 0.54 -4.41 8.91
CA TYR A 126 -0.85 -4.84 8.72
C TYR A 126 -1.14 -5.19 7.25
N ALA A 127 -0.67 -4.36 6.32
CA ALA A 127 -0.84 -4.59 4.89
C ALA A 127 -0.13 -5.87 4.44
N LEU A 128 1.11 -6.07 4.87
CA LEU A 128 1.89 -7.28 4.62
C LEU A 128 1.14 -8.53 5.07
N ALA A 129 0.73 -8.58 6.34
CA ALA A 129 0.03 -9.73 6.90
C ALA A 129 -1.32 -10.01 6.21
N SER A 130 -2.02 -8.97 5.76
CA SER A 130 -3.28 -9.13 5.05
C SER A 130 -3.06 -9.64 3.63
N LEU A 131 -2.16 -9.03 2.87
CA LEU A 131 -1.91 -9.38 1.47
C LEU A 131 -1.24 -10.75 1.30
N LEU A 132 -0.35 -11.15 2.21
CA LEU A 132 0.24 -12.49 2.21
C LEU A 132 -0.81 -13.58 2.47
N ARG A 133 -1.75 -13.35 3.40
CA ARG A 133 -2.87 -14.29 3.64
C ARG A 133 -3.74 -14.50 2.39
N GLU A 134 -3.85 -13.45 1.58
CA GLU A 134 -4.53 -13.46 0.29
C GLU A 134 -3.67 -14.02 -0.87
N GLY A 135 -2.44 -14.46 -0.61
CA GLY A 135 -1.54 -15.10 -1.59
C GLY A 135 -0.89 -14.14 -2.59
N PHE A 136 -0.72 -12.87 -2.21
CA PHE A 136 0.07 -11.89 -2.97
C PHE A 136 1.53 -11.88 -2.51
N ASP A 137 2.45 -11.70 -3.46
CA ASP A 137 3.80 -11.24 -3.14
C ASP A 137 3.77 -9.75 -2.81
N VAL A 138 4.54 -9.30 -1.81
CA VAL A 138 4.45 -7.93 -1.29
C VAL A 138 5.80 -7.25 -1.27
N LEU A 139 5.85 -6.04 -1.85
CA LEU A 139 7.00 -5.15 -1.80
C LEU A 139 6.64 -3.93 -0.96
N LEU A 140 7.22 -3.83 0.23
CA LEU A 140 7.04 -2.67 1.10
C LEU A 140 8.08 -1.61 0.74
N LEU A 141 7.64 -0.51 0.16
CA LEU A 141 8.50 0.62 -0.20
C LEU A 141 8.11 1.88 0.59
N ASP A 142 9.09 2.68 1.00
CA ASP A 142 8.82 4.04 1.47
C ASP A 142 8.34 4.93 0.31
N ALA A 143 7.51 5.92 0.60
CA ALA A 143 6.89 6.75 -0.42
C ALA A 143 7.94 7.56 -1.23
N ASP A 144 9.06 7.89 -0.59
CA ASP A 144 10.21 8.60 -1.16
C ASP A 144 11.31 7.68 -1.70
N HIS A 145 11.10 6.37 -1.65
CA HIS A 145 12.02 5.40 -2.25
C HIS A 145 12.18 5.63 -3.75
N ARG A 146 13.40 5.43 -4.24
CA ARG A 146 13.73 5.53 -5.67
C ARG A 146 14.13 4.16 -6.19
N ALA A 147 13.24 3.53 -6.95
CA ALA A 147 13.57 2.30 -7.66
C ALA A 147 14.69 2.57 -8.67
N SER A 148 15.82 1.88 -8.51
CA SER A 148 16.98 1.97 -9.40
C SER A 148 16.94 0.94 -10.54
N ALA A 149 16.12 -0.10 -10.40
CA ALA A 149 15.94 -1.17 -11.38
C ALA A 149 14.54 -1.80 -11.25
N ASP A 150 14.08 -2.46 -12.31
CA ASP A 150 12.85 -3.27 -12.30
C ASP A 150 13.11 -4.60 -11.53
N PRO A 151 12.45 -4.84 -10.38
CA PRO A 151 12.65 -6.08 -9.64
C PRO A 151 11.84 -7.27 -10.19
N MET A 152 10.91 -7.05 -11.12
CA MET A 152 9.99 -8.11 -11.58
C MET A 152 10.65 -9.36 -12.17
N PRO A 153 11.74 -9.28 -12.96
CA PRO A 153 12.42 -10.48 -13.44
C PRO A 153 12.88 -11.39 -12.29
N THR A 154 13.43 -10.81 -11.23
CA THR A 154 13.87 -11.54 -10.03
C THR A 154 12.69 -12.16 -9.28
N LEU A 155 11.60 -11.41 -9.13
CA LEU A 155 10.39 -11.88 -8.43
C LEU A 155 9.71 -13.02 -9.18
N ARG A 156 9.59 -12.91 -10.51
CA ARG A 156 9.04 -13.98 -11.37
C ARG A 156 9.87 -15.26 -11.26
N LYS A 157 11.20 -15.14 -11.20
CA LYS A 157 12.10 -16.28 -11.01
C LYS A 157 11.91 -16.95 -9.66
N ALA A 158 11.82 -16.18 -8.57
CA ALA A 158 11.58 -16.72 -7.23
C ALA A 158 10.23 -17.45 -7.13
N ARG A 159 9.17 -16.87 -7.71
CA ARG A 159 7.85 -17.51 -7.76
C ARG A 159 7.86 -18.83 -8.53
N ALA A 160 8.59 -18.91 -9.65
CA ALA A 160 8.74 -20.14 -10.42
C ALA A 160 9.43 -21.27 -9.62
N GLN A 161 10.11 -20.92 -8.52
CA GLN A 161 10.74 -21.86 -7.57
C GLN A 161 9.85 -22.17 -6.36
N GLY A 162 8.62 -21.64 -6.31
CA GLY A 162 7.69 -21.84 -5.20
C GLY A 162 8.02 -21.02 -3.95
N LEU A 163 8.75 -19.91 -4.10
CA LEU A 163 9.09 -19.02 -2.99
C LEU A 163 8.13 -17.83 -2.94
N ASP A 164 7.58 -17.56 -1.76
CA ASP A 164 6.88 -16.30 -1.47
C ASP A 164 7.90 -15.19 -1.27
N VAL A 165 7.69 -14.03 -1.90
CA VAL A 165 8.62 -12.90 -1.79
C VAL A 165 8.06 -11.80 -0.90
N VAL A 166 8.80 -11.54 0.18
CA VAL A 166 8.67 -10.35 1.02
C VAL A 166 9.95 -9.54 0.89
N ALA A 167 9.85 -8.34 0.31
CA ALA A 167 10.96 -7.39 0.34
C ALA A 167 10.52 -6.11 1.02
N GLN A 168 11.35 -5.64 1.96
CA GLN A 168 11.23 -4.34 2.58
C GLN A 168 12.46 -3.52 2.19
N ALA A 169 12.26 -2.50 1.36
CA ALA A 169 13.30 -1.49 1.17
C ALA A 169 13.28 -0.60 2.41
N ALA A 170 14.35 -0.64 3.18
CA ALA A 170 14.67 0.38 4.16
C ALA A 170 15.77 1.24 3.53
N ASP A 171 15.43 2.44 3.10
CA ASP A 171 16.46 3.44 2.83
C ASP A 171 16.97 3.91 4.21
N PHE A 172 18.23 3.63 4.51
CA PHE A 172 18.94 4.17 5.67
C PHE A 172 19.51 5.56 5.35
#